data_AF-A0A0B6Y1E0-F1
#
_entry.id   AF-A0A0B6Y1E0-F1
#
_cell.length_a   1.000
_cell.length_b   1.000
_cell.length_c   1.000
_cell.angle_alpha   90.00
_cell.angle_beta   90.00
_cell.angle_gamma   90.00
#
_symmetry.space_group_name_H-M   'P 1'
#
loop_
_entity.id
_entity.type
_entity.pdbx_description
1 polymer ?
#
loop_
_entity_poly.entity_id
_entity_poly.type
_entity_poly.pdbx_seq_one_letter_code
_entity_poly.pdbx_strand_id
1 'polypeptide(L)'
;ERLQIPIKKIHKWKPWVKDNQPRDEKLKSIVLLSVGTCIIVFLPSLVFNITQHWSYLESVYYTVITLTTIGFGDLVPGYFEKPERQQVKTQNVYRIILG
;
A
#
# COMPACT_ATOMS: atom_id res chain seq x y z
N GLU A 1 -57.17 49.09 16.97
CA GLU A 1 -55.81 48.94 17.53
C GLU A 1 -55.05 47.89 16.73
N ARG A 2 -53.80 48.19 16.36
CA ARG A 2 -53.00 47.42 15.40
C ARG A 2 -52.57 46.07 15.97
N LEU A 3 -52.93 44.97 15.30
CA LEU A 3 -52.15 43.72 15.31
C LEU A 3 -52.15 43.08 13.91
N GLN A 4 -51.70 43.82 12.90
CA GLN A 4 -51.20 43.18 11.68
C GLN A 4 -49.79 42.69 11.96
N ILE A 5 -49.68 41.43 12.38
CA ILE A 5 -48.39 40.77 12.54
C ILE A 5 -47.88 40.45 11.13
N PRO A 6 -46.78 41.05 10.65
CA PRO A 6 -46.31 40.79 9.30
C PRO A 6 -45.67 39.39 9.22
N ILE A 7 -46.42 38.41 8.70
CA ILE A 7 -45.99 37.02 8.42
C ILE A 7 -45.01 36.95 7.22
N LYS A 8 -44.13 37.95 7.04
CA LYS A 8 -43.28 38.07 5.85
C LYS A 8 -41.82 37.65 6.04
N LYS A 9 -41.47 37.01 7.15
CA LYS A 9 -40.06 36.68 7.48
C LYS A 9 -39.75 35.19 7.65
N ILE A 10 -40.62 34.30 7.19
CA ILE A 10 -40.41 32.82 7.26
C ILE A 10 -39.95 32.27 5.90
N HIS A 11 -39.13 33.00 5.15
CA HIS A 11 -38.63 32.53 3.83
C HIS A 11 -37.11 32.56 3.69
N LYS A 12 -36.32 32.35 4.74
CA LYS A 12 -34.87 32.27 4.53
C LYS A 12 -34.18 31.38 5.55
N TRP A 13 -34.41 30.08 5.47
CA TRP A 13 -33.50 29.12 6.09
C TRP A 13 -33.43 27.79 5.35
N LYS A 14 -32.44 27.70 4.46
CA LYS A 14 -31.59 26.51 4.29
C LYS A 14 -30.27 27.00 3.68
N PRO A 15 -29.18 27.12 4.46
CA PRO A 15 -27.87 27.38 3.89
C PRO A 15 -27.47 26.19 3.03
N TRP A 16 -27.25 26.48 1.75
CA TRP A 16 -26.52 25.71 0.75
C TRP A 16 -25.89 24.41 1.26
N VAL A 17 -26.61 23.29 1.07
CA VAL A 17 -25.93 22.01 0.84
C VAL A 17 -25.20 22.19 -0.48
N LYS A 18 -23.88 22.34 -0.39
CA LYS A 18 -23.00 22.52 -1.54
C LYS A 18 -23.07 21.25 -2.39
N ASP A 19 -23.77 21.33 -3.50
CA ASP A 19 -24.09 20.24 -4.43
C ASP A 19 -22.89 19.88 -5.31
N ASN A 20 -21.83 19.35 -4.68
CA ASN A 20 -20.77 18.60 -5.36
C ASN A 20 -20.66 17.15 -4.85
N GLN A 21 -21.69 16.69 -4.12
CA GLN A 21 -21.83 15.39 -3.43
C GLN A 21 -21.55 14.09 -4.21
N PRO A 22 -21.68 13.98 -5.55
CA PRO A 22 -21.34 12.72 -6.23
C PRO A 22 -19.86 12.60 -6.57
N ARG A 23 -19.09 13.70 -6.59
CA ARG A 23 -17.68 13.70 -6.99
C ARG A 23 -16.75 13.48 -5.79
N ASP A 24 -17.04 14.09 -4.66
CA ASP A 24 -16.30 13.91 -3.40
C ASP A 24 -16.46 12.50 -2.82
N GLU A 25 -17.63 11.87 -2.88
CA GLU A 25 -17.81 10.49 -2.41
C GLU A 25 -17.07 9.45 -3.27
N LYS A 26 -17.06 9.65 -4.60
CA LYS A 26 -16.27 8.83 -5.53
C LYS A 26 -14.77 9.04 -5.30
N LEU A 27 -14.34 10.28 -5.10
CA LEU A 27 -12.94 10.61 -4.81
C LEU A 27 -12.49 9.99 -3.48
N LYS A 28 -13.30 10.08 -2.41
CA LYS A 28 -13.01 9.43 -1.12
C LYS A 28 -12.83 7.92 -1.28
N SER A 29 -13.73 7.28 -2.03
CA SER A 29 -13.67 5.84 -2.29
C SER A 29 -12.41 5.44 -3.07
N ILE A 30 -12.06 6.20 -4.12
CA ILE A 30 -10.87 5.95 -4.94
C ILE A 30 -9.58 6.14 -4.12
N VAL A 31 -9.52 7.21 -3.30
CA VAL A 31 -8.38 7.47 -2.41
C VAL A 31 -8.25 6.38 -1.35
N LEU A 32 -9.37 5.93 -0.77
CA LEU A 32 -9.35 4.84 0.22
C LEU A 32 -8.86 3.53 -0.39
N LEU A 33 -9.30 3.20 -1.61
CA LEU A 33 -8.89 1.99 -2.32
C LEU A 33 -7.41 2.04 -2.72
N SER A 34 -6.91 3.18 -3.20
CA SER A 34 -5.50 3.32 -3.58
C SER A 34 -4.58 3.23 -2.36
N VAL A 35 -4.93 3.92 -1.27
CA VAL A 35 -4.18 3.85 -0.01
C VAL A 35 -4.23 2.45 0.58
N GLY A 36 -5.40 1.80 0.58
CA GLY A 36 -5.55 0.42 1.03
C GLY A 36 -4.66 -0.54 0.25
N THR A 37 -4.64 -0.41 -1.08
CA THR A 37 -3.78 -1.22 -1.96
C THR A 37 -2.31 -0.98 -1.70
N CYS A 38 -1.90 0.27 -1.49
CA CYS A 38 -0.52 0.58 -1.12
C CYS A 38 -0.14 -0.08 0.21
N ILE A 39 -0.99 0.03 1.23
CA ILE A 39 -0.73 -0.54 2.56
C ILE A 39 -0.55 -2.06 2.48
N ILE A 40 -1.41 -2.77 1.77
CA ILE A 40 -1.31 -4.24 1.64
C ILE A 40 -0.08 -4.69 0.86
N VAL A 41 0.56 -3.83 0.06
CA VAL A 41 1.80 -4.16 -0.66
C VAL A 41 3.03 -3.76 0.15
N PHE A 42 3.05 -2.56 0.72
CA PHE A 42 4.24 -2.02 1.38
C PHE A 42 4.47 -2.57 2.78
N LEU A 43 3.42 -2.86 3.56
CA LEU A 43 3.55 -3.45 4.89
C LEU A 43 4.21 -4.84 4.86
N PRO A 44 3.68 -5.83 4.11
CA PRO A 44 4.32 -7.14 4.03
C PRO A 44 5.70 -7.08 3.38
N SER A 45 5.93 -6.22 2.38
CA SER A 45 7.26 -6.03 1.81
C SER A 45 8.29 -5.59 2.85
N LEU A 46 7.93 -4.67 3.76
CA LEU A 46 8.82 -4.26 4.86
C LEU A 46 9.09 -5.42 5.83
N VAL A 47 8.07 -6.20 6.16
CA VAL A 47 8.22 -7.38 7.04
C VAL A 47 9.14 -8.42 6.40
N PHE A 48 8.99 -8.71 5.10
CA PHE A 48 9.85 -9.66 4.39
C PHE A 48 11.28 -9.14 4.21
N ASN A 49 11.46 -7.85 3.97
CA ASN A 49 12.78 -7.23 3.92
C ASN A 49 13.56 -7.42 5.22
N ILE A 50 12.92 -7.22 6.37
CA ILE A 50 13.56 -7.36 7.68
C ILE A 50 13.79 -8.83 8.04
N THR A 51 12.81 -9.70 7.77
CA THR A 51 12.86 -11.10 8.20
C THR A 51 13.73 -11.98 7.31
N GLN A 52 13.76 -11.73 6.00
CA GLN A 52 14.47 -12.55 5.03
C GLN A 52 15.81 -11.95 4.57
N HIS A 53 16.13 -10.72 5.02
CA HIS A 53 17.29 -9.94 4.54
C HIS A 53 17.33 -9.76 3.01
N TRP A 54 16.21 -9.93 2.33
CA TRP A 54 16.07 -9.64 0.91
C TRP A 54 16.14 -8.14 0.66
N SER A 55 16.55 -7.74 -0.54
CA SER A 55 16.44 -6.34 -0.93
C SER A 55 14.98 -5.88 -0.89
N TYR A 56 14.76 -4.57 -0.72
CA TYR A 56 13.42 -4.01 -0.71
C TYR A 56 12.66 -4.30 -2.02
N LEU A 57 13.36 -4.29 -3.15
CA LEU A 57 12.78 -4.61 -4.47
C LEU A 57 12.33 -6.08 -4.57
N GLU A 58 13.15 -7.02 -4.09
CA GLU A 58 12.79 -8.45 -4.04
C GLU A 58 11.58 -8.69 -3.14
N SER A 59 11.52 -7.98 -2.01
CA SER A 59 10.40 -8.08 -1.06
C SER A 59 9.08 -7.53 -1.64
N VAL A 60 9.14 -6.43 -2.39
CA VAL A 60 7.98 -5.89 -3.14
C VAL A 60 7.56 -6.86 -4.24
N TYR A 61 8.51 -7.38 -5.02
CA TYR A 61 8.24 -8.34 -6.09
C TYR A 61 7.55 -9.59 -5.55
N TYR A 62 8.09 -10.21 -4.49
CA TYR A 62 7.49 -11.36 -3.81
C TYR A 62 6.06 -11.08 -3.34
N THR A 63 5.85 -9.91 -2.73
CA THR A 63 4.52 -9.50 -2.26
C THR A 63 3.52 -9.36 -3.40
N VAL A 64 3.93 -8.73 -4.52
CA VAL A 64 3.06 -8.53 -5.69
C VAL A 64 2.71 -9.85 -6.36
N ILE A 65 3.67 -10.74 -6.63
CA ILE A 65 3.39 -12.04 -7.27
C ILE A 65 2.51 -12.94 -6.41
N THR A 66 2.61 -12.82 -5.08
CA THR A 66 1.80 -13.57 -4.12
C THR A 66 0.37 -13.01 -4.05
N LEU A 67 0.21 -11.70 -3.94
CA LEU A 67 -1.11 -11.04 -3.91
C LEU A 67 -1.86 -11.16 -5.23
N THR A 68 -1.15 -11.11 -6.35
CA THR A 68 -1.72 -11.33 -7.69
C THR A 68 -1.96 -12.80 -7.99
N THR A 69 -1.57 -13.71 -7.08
CA THR A 69 -1.67 -15.18 -7.24
C THR A 69 -0.95 -15.73 -8.48
N ILE A 70 -0.04 -14.95 -9.08
CA ILE A 70 0.83 -15.42 -10.18
C ILE A 70 1.75 -16.52 -9.66
N GLY A 71 2.37 -16.28 -8.50
CA GLY A 71 3.09 -17.29 -7.72
C GLY A 71 4.16 -18.07 -8.48
N PHE A 72 5.09 -17.39 -9.18
CA PHE A 72 6.19 -18.05 -9.90
C PHE A 72 7.01 -19.01 -9.03
N GLY A 73 7.15 -18.72 -7.73
CA GLY A 73 7.84 -19.56 -6.77
C GLY A 73 9.37 -19.49 -6.85
N ASP A 74 9.90 -18.45 -7.53
CA ASP A 74 11.32 -18.12 -7.60
C ASP A 74 11.85 -17.57 -6.26
N LEU A 75 11.05 -16.73 -5.59
CA LEU A 75 11.33 -16.27 -4.23
C LEU A 75 10.42 -17.00 -3.24
N VAL A 76 11.02 -17.74 -2.30
CA VAL A 76 10.30 -18.49 -1.26
C VAL A 76 10.87 -18.13 0.11
N PRO A 77 10.04 -17.60 1.04
CA PRO A 77 10.51 -17.25 2.38
C PRO A 77 10.94 -18.52 3.12
N GLY A 78 12.09 -18.44 3.80
CA GLY A 78 12.74 -19.57 4.45
C GLY A 78 13.90 -20.18 3.68
N TYR A 79 14.06 -19.84 2.39
CA TYR A 79 15.26 -20.17 1.62
C TYR A 79 16.16 -18.93 1.52
N PHE A 80 17.24 -18.94 2.31
CA PHE A 80 18.27 -17.90 2.23
C PHE A 80 19.13 -18.13 0.98
N GLU A 81 18.74 -17.56 -0.15
CA GLU A 81 19.69 -17.39 -1.25
C GLU A 81 20.74 -16.37 -0.81
N LYS A 82 21.94 -16.84 -0.49
CA LYS A 82 23.07 -15.96 -0.22
C LYS A 82 23.31 -15.13 -1.48
N PRO A 83 23.41 -13.80 -1.38
CA PRO A 83 23.67 -12.96 -2.53
C PRO A 83 24.95 -13.43 -3.23
N GLU A 84 24.94 -13.45 -4.56
CA GLU A 84 26.03 -13.97 -5.40
C GLU A 84 27.40 -13.42 -4.99
N ARG A 85 27.47 -12.14 -4.58
CA ARG A 85 28.71 -11.53 -4.03
C ARG A 85 29.26 -12.23 -2.78
N GLN A 86 28.41 -12.72 -1.87
CA GLN A 86 28.84 -13.53 -0.73
C GLN A 86 29.21 -14.97 -1.15
N GLN A 87 28.50 -15.53 -2.14
CA GLN A 87 28.79 -16.86 -2.70
C GLN A 87 30.18 -16.88 -3.33
N VAL A 88 30.52 -15.92 -4.19
CA VAL A 88 31.84 -15.85 -4.84
C VAL A 88 32.96 -15.70 -3.80
N LYS A 89 32.73 -14.90 -2.76
CA LYS A 89 33.71 -14.74 -1.67
C LYS A 89 33.92 -16.04 -0.91
N THR A 90 32.85 -16.78 -0.65
CA THR A 90 32.87 -18.08 0.04
C THR A 90 33.56 -19.13 -0.82
N GLN A 91 33.22 -19.22 -2.11
CA GLN A 91 33.84 -20.12 -3.08
C GLN A 91 35.35 -19.87 -3.22
N ASN A 92 35.76 -18.61 -3.32
CA ASN A 92 37.18 -18.25 -3.41
C ASN A 92 37.95 -18.62 -2.15
N VAL A 93 37.36 -18.47 -0.96
CA VAL A 93 37.99 -18.89 0.30
C VAL A 93 38.16 -20.41 0.36
N TYR A 94 37.15 -21.20 -0.03
CA TYR A 94 37.27 -22.65 -0.08
C TYR A 94 38.31 -23.13 -1.09
N ARG A 95 38.41 -22.46 -2.27
CA ARG A 95 39.48 -22.75 -3.24
C ARG A 95 40.88 -22.47 -2.70
N ILE A 96 41.05 -21.52 -1.77
CA ILE A 96 42.34 -21.18 -1.15
C ILE A 96 42.68 -22.15 0.00
N ILE A 97 41.68 -22.71 0.69
CA ILE A 97 41.89 -23.60 1.84
C ILE A 97 42.07 -25.08 1.42
N LEU A 98 41.41 -25.50 0.34
CA LEU A 98 41.42 -26.91 -0.15
C LEU A 98 42.36 -27.14 -1.34
N GLY A 99 43.03 -26.10 -1.83
CA GLY A 99 44.08 -26.19 -2.87
C GLY A 99 45.43 -25.78 -2.31
#